data_AF-A0A936BG90-F1
#
_entry.id   AF-A0A936BG90-F1
#
_cell.length_a   1.000
_cell.length_b   1.000
_cell.length_c   1.000
_cell.angle_alpha   90.00
_cell.angle_beta   90.00
_cell.angle_gamma   90.00
#
_symmetry.space_group_name_H-M   'P 1'
#
loop_
_entity.id
_entity.type
_entity.pdbx_description
1 polymer ?
#
loop_
_entity_poly.entity_id
_entity_poly.type
_entity_poly.pdbx_seq_one_letter_code
_entity_poly.pdbx_strand_id
1 'polypeptide(L)'
;MTYTSTSGSAIDGRFTVNDDGTDQDDAFVGGFLTHRLQTDPLNAAYWTDIETNYSAAGVIQSRIVNQDNGIKVTQNFTAGVLTSTLHEDTLDAFG
;
A
#
# COMPACT_ATOMS: atom_id res chain seq x y z
N MET A 1 14.78 9.16 2.72
CA MET A 1 13.56 9.54 3.45
C MET A 1 13.30 11.03 3.30
N THR A 2 12.13 11.42 2.81
CA THR A 2 11.67 12.81 2.68
C THR A 2 10.28 12.96 3.32
N TYR A 3 9.95 14.15 3.81
CA TYR A 3 8.66 14.47 4.45
C TYR A 3 8.05 15.70 3.81
N THR A 4 6.71 15.72 3.68
CA THR A 4 5.94 16.89 3.25
C THR A 4 4.93 17.28 4.33
N SER A 5 4.70 18.59 4.50
CA SER A 5 3.72 19.13 5.45
C SER A 5 3.13 20.40 4.85
N THR A 6 1.80 20.46 4.74
CA THR A 6 1.03 21.62 4.29
C THR A 6 0.54 22.49 5.46
N SER A 7 0.56 21.97 6.70
CA SER A 7 0.15 22.71 7.90
C SER A 7 1.10 22.49 9.08
N GLY A 8 2.33 22.99 8.99
CA GLY A 8 3.23 23.45 10.08
C GLY A 8 3.50 22.59 11.33
N SER A 9 2.87 21.43 11.52
CA SER A 9 2.99 20.59 12.72
C SER A 9 2.62 19.12 12.51
N ALA A 10 1.87 18.77 11.46
CA ALA A 10 1.63 17.38 11.05
C ALA A 10 2.30 17.10 9.71
N ILE A 11 2.96 15.95 9.58
CA ILE A 11 3.37 15.43 8.26
C ILE A 11 2.11 15.04 7.50
N ASP A 12 2.02 15.41 6.23
CA ASP A 12 0.92 15.02 5.35
C ASP A 12 1.37 13.92 4.39
N GLY A 13 2.67 13.82 4.13
CA GLY A 13 3.28 12.77 3.31
C GLY A 13 4.68 12.39 3.76
N ARG A 14 5.09 11.17 3.42
CA ARG A 14 6.42 10.63 3.72
C ARG A 14 6.85 9.62 2.68
N PHE A 15 8.03 9.83 2.10
CA PHE A 15 8.60 8.93 1.10
C PHE A 15 9.91 8.30 1.58
N THR A 16 9.99 6.99 1.55
CA THR A 16 11.13 6.17 2.00
C THR A 16 11.64 5.33 0.84
N VAL A 17 12.96 5.32 0.64
CA VAL A 17 13.64 4.27 -0.13
C VAL A 17 14.20 3.31 0.90
N ASN A 18 13.76 2.06 0.85
CA ASN A 18 14.16 1.02 1.77
C ASN A 18 15.48 0.39 1.32
N ASP A 19 16.21 -0.21 2.27
CA ASP A 19 17.49 -0.86 1.98
C ASP A 19 17.37 -2.08 1.04
N ASP A 20 16.16 -2.64 0.93
CA ASP A 20 15.83 -3.74 0.00
C ASP A 20 15.51 -3.26 -1.42
N GLY A 21 15.59 -1.96 -1.69
CA GLY A 21 15.34 -1.38 -3.01
C GLY A 21 13.86 -1.07 -3.30
N THR A 22 12.97 -1.33 -2.34
CA THR A 22 11.56 -0.92 -2.46
C THR A 22 11.39 0.53 -2.05
N ASP A 23 10.40 1.18 -2.64
CA ASP A 23 9.96 2.51 -2.26
C ASP A 23 8.67 2.42 -1.46
N GLN A 24 8.47 3.35 -0.52
CA GLN A 24 7.26 3.49 0.28
C GLN A 24 6.82 4.96 0.33
N ASP A 25 5.61 5.23 -0.14
CA ASP A 25 4.92 6.51 0.01
C ASP A 25 3.77 6.35 1.02
N ASP A 26 3.73 7.22 2.02
CA ASP A 26 2.71 7.26 3.07
C ASP A 26 1.99 8.60 3.04
N ALA A 27 0.66 8.58 3.12
CA ALA A 27 -0.16 9.76 3.34
C ALA A 27 -0.80 9.74 4.74
N PHE A 28 -0.80 10.90 5.39
CA PHE A 28 -1.32 11.07 6.74
C PHE A 28 -2.43 12.12 6.77
N VAL A 29 -3.44 11.91 7.61
CA VAL A 29 -4.48 12.90 7.92
C VAL A 29 -4.65 12.97 9.42
N GLY A 30 -4.51 14.17 9.99
CA GLY A 30 -4.61 14.35 11.44
C GLY A 30 -3.59 13.54 12.24
N GLY A 31 -2.43 13.22 11.63
CA GLY A 31 -1.38 12.39 12.22
C GLY A 31 -1.60 10.88 12.11
N PHE A 32 -2.73 10.42 11.59
CA PHE A 32 -2.98 9.00 11.31
C PHE A 32 -2.58 8.65 9.89
N LEU A 33 -1.92 7.50 9.70
CA LEU A 33 -1.67 6.93 8.38
C LEU A 33 -3.01 6.57 7.75
N THR A 34 -3.32 7.14 6.58
CA THR A 34 -4.58 6.88 5.84
C THR A 34 -4.35 6.07 4.58
N HIS A 35 -3.15 6.16 3.99
CA HIS A 35 -2.78 5.44 2.78
C HIS A 35 -1.28 5.13 2.79
N ARG A 36 -0.94 3.95 2.27
CA ARG A 36 0.43 3.53 1.99
C ARG A 36 0.49 2.88 0.62
N LEU A 37 1.44 3.33 -0.20
CA LEU A 37 1.84 2.67 -1.43
C LEU A 37 3.28 2.18 -1.28
N GLN A 38 3.52 0.91 -1.58
CA GLN A 38 4.85 0.36 -1.73
C GLN A 38 5.05 -0.05 -3.19
N THR A 39 6.20 0.27 -3.77
CA THR A 39 6.55 -0.12 -5.13
C THR A 39 7.92 -0.77 -5.16
N ASP A 40 8.14 -1.68 -6.09
CA ASP A 40 9.42 -2.38 -6.26
C ASP A 40 10.08 -1.99 -7.60
N PRO A 41 10.70 -0.81 -7.69
CA PRO A 41 11.30 -0.33 -8.94
C PRO A 41 12.48 -1.18 -9.41
N LEU A 42 13.08 -1.97 -8.52
CA LEU A 42 14.21 -2.85 -8.83
C LEU A 42 13.78 -4.29 -9.14
N ASN A 43 12.49 -4.61 -9.05
CA ASN A 43 11.95 -5.95 -9.24
C ASN A 43 12.67 -7.00 -8.37
N ALA A 44 12.94 -6.64 -7.10
CA ALA A 44 13.58 -7.49 -6.10
C ALA A 44 12.58 -8.38 -5.32
N ALA A 45 11.30 -8.00 -5.30
CA ALA A 45 10.19 -8.73 -4.71
C ALA A 45 9.48 -9.62 -5.75
N TYR A 46 8.44 -10.33 -5.31
CA TYR A 46 7.54 -11.11 -6.18
C TYR A 46 6.27 -10.34 -6.58
N TRP A 47 6.23 -9.06 -6.20
CA TRP A 47 5.10 -8.16 -6.37
C TRP A 47 5.59 -6.84 -6.93
N THR A 48 4.73 -6.20 -7.70
CA THR A 48 5.02 -4.95 -8.38
C THR A 48 4.66 -3.76 -7.49
N ASP A 49 3.50 -3.83 -6.83
CA ASP A 49 3.08 -2.86 -5.83
C ASP A 49 2.17 -3.45 -4.75
N ILE A 50 2.17 -2.78 -3.59
CA ILE A 50 1.25 -3.03 -2.48
C ILE A 50 0.60 -1.71 -2.09
N GLU A 51 -0.72 -1.65 -2.16
CA GLU A 51 -1.51 -0.53 -1.68
C GLU A 51 -2.25 -0.92 -0.40
N THR A 52 -2.15 -0.12 0.66
CA THR A 52 -2.90 -0.32 1.91
C THR A 52 -3.67 0.94 2.28
N ASN A 53 -4.97 0.79 2.52
CA ASN A 53 -5.85 1.87 2.95
C ASN A 53 -6.27 1.70 4.40
N TYR A 54 -6.32 2.80 5.12
CA TYR A 54 -6.66 2.87 6.53
C TYR A 54 -7.85 3.81 6.75
N SER A 55 -8.55 3.65 7.87
CA SER A 55 -9.59 4.58 8.30
C SER A 55 -8.97 5.87 8.85
N ALA A 56 -9.78 6.90 9.08
CA ALA A 56 -9.33 8.14 9.73
C ALA A 56 -8.77 7.93 11.15
N ALA A 57 -8.99 6.75 11.76
CA ALA A 57 -8.42 6.36 13.04
C ALA A 57 -7.14 5.50 12.89
N GLY A 58 -6.61 5.33 11.67
CA GLY A 58 -5.43 4.53 11.38
C GLY A 58 -5.66 3.01 11.38
N VAL A 59 -6.92 2.55 11.31
CA VAL A 59 -7.25 1.12 11.29
C VAL A 59 -7.28 0.63 9.85
N ILE A 60 -6.57 -0.45 9.53
CA ILE A 60 -6.56 -1.02 8.17
C ILE A 60 -7.97 -1.39 7.70
N GLN A 61 -8.29 -1.03 6.47
CA GLN A 61 -9.56 -1.32 5.79
C GLN A 61 -9.37 -2.23 4.58
N SER A 62 -8.32 -2.00 3.79
CA SER A 62 -8.00 -2.85 2.65
C SER A 62 -6.50 -2.92 2.39
N ARG A 63 -6.08 -4.03 1.76
CA ARG A 63 -4.76 -4.19 1.16
C ARG A 63 -4.91 -4.83 -0.21
N ILE A 64 -4.27 -4.25 -1.21
CA ILE A 64 -4.16 -4.77 -2.57
C ILE A 64 -2.70 -5.11 -2.81
N VAL A 65 -2.42 -6.31 -3.31
CA VAL A 65 -1.08 -6.74 -3.74
C VAL A 65 -1.18 -7.13 -5.21
N ASN A 66 -0.44 -6.42 -6.07
CA ASN A 66 -0.29 -6.79 -7.47
C ASN A 66 1.00 -7.61 -7.61
N GLN A 67 0.87 -8.89 -7.94
CA GLN A 67 2.02 -9.78 -8.10
C GLN A 67 2.57 -9.74 -9.52
N ASP A 68 3.87 -10.02 -9.68
CA ASP A 68 4.53 -9.99 -10.99
C ASP A 68 4.02 -11.05 -11.96
N ASN A 69 3.40 -12.11 -11.42
CA ASN A 69 2.76 -13.17 -12.19
C ASN A 69 1.34 -12.81 -12.67
N GLY A 70 0.89 -11.57 -12.46
CA GLY A 70 -0.43 -11.11 -12.88
C GLY A 70 -1.56 -11.43 -11.90
N ILE A 71 -1.25 -11.95 -10.72
CA ILE A 71 -2.26 -12.19 -9.69
C ILE A 71 -2.45 -10.92 -8.86
N LYS A 72 -3.68 -10.44 -8.81
CA LYS A 72 -4.10 -9.39 -7.87
C LYS A 72 -4.74 -10.03 -6.65
N VAL A 73 -4.26 -9.67 -5.46
CA VAL A 73 -4.81 -10.12 -4.18
C VAL A 73 -5.43 -8.93 -3.46
N THR A 74 -6.76 -8.97 -3.29
CA THR A 74 -7.50 -7.95 -2.53
C THR A 74 -7.92 -8.52 -1.18
N GLN A 75 -7.43 -7.91 -0.10
CA GLN A 75 -7.78 -8.23 1.28
C GLN A 75 -8.62 -7.11 1.87
N ASN A 76 -9.75 -7.46 2.49
CA ASN A 76 -10.61 -6.51 3.20
C ASN A 76 -10.60 -6.79 4.69
N PHE A 77 -10.64 -5.72 5.48
CA PHE A 77 -10.57 -5.76 6.93
C PHE A 77 -11.76 -5.04 7.55
N THR A 78 -12.27 -5.55 8.65
CA THR A 78 -13.30 -4.89 9.47
C THR A 78 -12.77 -4.79 10.89
N ALA A 79 -12.70 -3.56 11.41
CA ALA A 79 -12.06 -3.27 12.70
C ALA A 79 -10.62 -3.85 12.80
N GLY A 80 -9.88 -3.84 11.69
CA GLY A 80 -8.52 -4.37 11.62
C GLY A 80 -8.41 -5.89 11.50
N VAL A 81 -9.52 -6.62 11.51
CA VAL A 81 -9.55 -8.07 11.34
C VAL A 81 -9.82 -8.40 9.87
N LEU A 82 -9.02 -9.29 9.29
CA LEU A 82 -9.21 -9.77 7.91
C LEU A 82 -10.57 -10.47 7.79
N THR A 83 -11.43 -10.00 6.90
CA THR A 83 -12.77 -10.55 6.67
C THR A 83 -12.91 -11.22 5.31
N SER A 84 -12.12 -10.81 4.32
CA SER A 84 -12.09 -11.48 3.02
C SER A 84 -10.75 -11.35 2.32
N THR A 85 -10.44 -12.34 1.50
CA THR A 85 -9.34 -12.33 0.54
C THR A 85 -9.90 -12.78 -0.80
N LEU A 86 -9.67 -11.98 -1.84
CA LEU A 86 -10.00 -12.28 -3.23
C LEU A 86 -8.71 -12.36 -4.03
N HIS A 87 -8.56 -13.44 -4.80
CA HIS A 87 -7.48 -13.61 -5.76
C HIS A 87 -8.08 -13.51 -7.16
N GLU A 88 -7.55 -12.59 -7.96
CA GLU A 88 -7.95 -12.37 -9.33
C GLU A 88 -6.73 -12.63 -10.21
N ASP A 89 -6.88 -13.51 -11.19
CA ASP A 89 -5.93 -13.59 -12.29
C ASP A 89 -6.24 -12.45 -13.26
N THR A 90 -5.38 -11.44 -13.27
CA THR A 90 -5.54 -10.26 -14.11
C THR A 90 -4.79 -10.41 -15.42
N LEU A 91 -3.96 -11.45 -15.55
CA LEU A 91 -3.32 -11.84 -16.79
C LEU A 91 -4.27 -12.77 -17.53
N ASP A 92 -5.26 -12.17 -18.17
CA ASP A 92 -6.18 -12.88 -19.04
C ASP A 92 -5.42 -13.34 -20.30
N ALA A 93 -4.80 -14.52 -20.23
CA ALA A 93 -4.29 -15.25 -21.39
C ALA A 93 -5.48 -15.89 -22.13
N PHE A 94 -6.42 -15.08 -22.64
CA PHE A 94 -7.37 -15.58 -23.63
C PHE A 94 -6.72 -15.59 -25.01
N GLY A 95 -6.37 -16.81 -25.44
CA GLY A 95 -6.49 -17.37 -26.80
C GLY A 95 -6.03 -16.55 -27.99
#